data_AF-A0A9D7ZXW2-F1
#
_entry.id   AF-A0A9D7ZXW2-F1
#
_cell.length_a   1.000
_cell.length_b   1.000
_cell.length_c   1.000
_cell.angle_alpha   90.00
_cell.angle_beta   90.00
_cell.angle_gamma   90.00
#
_symmetry.space_group_name_H-M   'P 1'
#
loop_
_entity.id
_entity.type
_entity.pdbx_description
1 polymer ?
#
loop_
_entity_poly.entity_id
_entity_poly.type
_entity_poly.pdbx_seq_one_letter_code
_entity_poly.pdbx_strand_id
1 'polypeptide(L)' 'MSVMSIRIDTDKKKILKVIATIEGKTMGKIISELIEDYIKKNKVKIQKLSEKDNLNEIMKLSESSFMEWDNDEDEIYNEL' A
#
# COMPACT_ATOMS: atom_id res chain seq x y z
N MET A 1 -14.67 1.94 -3.24
CA MET A 1 -13.33 2.14 -2.66
C MET A 1 -13.19 1.14 -1.53
N SER A 2 -12.14 0.32 -1.53
CA SER A 2 -11.83 -0.57 -0.40
C SER A 2 -11.28 0.27 0.76
N VAL A 3 -11.49 -0.18 2.00
CA VAL A 3 -11.05 0.50 3.23
C VAL A 3 -9.86 -0.24 3.82
N MET A 4 -8.72 0.44 3.92
CA MET A 4 -7.52 -0.08 4.55
C MET A 4 -7.38 0.46 5.98
N SER A 5 -7.30 -0.42 6.96
CA SER A 5 -7.03 -0.06 8.36
C SER A 5 -5.60 -0.46 8.75
N ILE A 6 -4.80 0.51 9.19
CA ILE A 6 -3.38 0.29 9.54
C ILE A 6 -3.16 0.60 11.02
N ARG A 7 -2.49 -0.30 11.74
CA ARG A 7 -2.00 0.01 13.09
C ARG A 7 -0.75 0.87 12.98
N ILE A 8 -0.76 2.01 13.66
CA ILE A 8 0.37 2.93 13.74
C ILE A 8 0.63 3.32 15.18
N ASP A 9 1.89 3.60 15.49
CA ASP A 9 2.29 4.12 16.79
C ASP A 9 1.55 5.44 17.11
N THR A 10 1.23 5.64 18.38
CA THR A 10 0.43 6.77 18.84
C THR A 10 1.13 8.10 18.59
N ASP A 11 2.46 8.16 18.73
CA ASP A 11 3.21 9.40 18.55
C ASP A 11 3.31 9.76 17.07
N LYS A 12 3.52 8.76 16.20
CA LYS A 12 3.46 8.96 14.74
C LYS A 12 2.09 9.46 14.30
N LYS A 13 1.00 8.91 14.87
CA LYS A 13 -0.37 9.36 14.61
C LYS A 13 -0.58 10.83 14.98
N LYS A 14 -0.06 11.27 16.13
CA LYS A 14 -0.17 12.66 16.58
C LYS A 14 0.59 13.61 15.64
N ILE A 15 1.83 13.26 15.29
CA ILE A 15 2.66 14.06 14.39
C ILE A 15 1.99 14.23 13.03
N LEU A 16 1.48 13.14 12.45
CA LEU A 16 0.78 13.20 11.16
C LEU A 16 -0.48 14.08 11.21
N LYS A 17 -1.23 14.09 12.33
CA LYS A 17 -2.36 15.00 12.50
C LYS A 17 -1.95 16.48 12.51
N VAL A 18 -0.81 16.78 13.14
CA VAL A 18 -0.26 18.15 13.14
C VAL A 18 0.12 18.55 11.73
N ILE A 19 0.83 17.69 11.00
CA ILE A 19 1.19 17.93 9.59
C ILE A 19 -0.06 18.14 8.72
N ALA A 20 -1.07 17.27 8.86
CA ALA A 20 -2.35 17.38 8.17
C ALA A 20 -3.01 18.74 8.38
N THR A 21 -2.98 19.22 9.62
CA THR A 21 -3.55 20.52 9.99
C THR A 21 -2.77 21.67 9.35
N ILE A 22 -1.44 21.62 9.39
CA ILE A 22 -0.56 22.64 8.80
C ILE A 22 -0.72 22.72 7.28
N GLU A 23 -0.85 21.57 6.61
CA GLU A 23 -0.99 21.50 5.15
C GLU A 23 -2.44 21.71 4.67
N GLY A 24 -3.41 21.84 5.58
CA GLY A 24 -4.84 21.92 5.21
C GLY A 24 -5.36 20.65 4.53
N LYS A 25 -4.76 19.50 4.83
CA LYS A 25 -5.10 18.19 4.24
C LYS A 25 -5.79 17.30 5.25
N THR A 26 -6.61 16.38 4.77
CA THR A 26 -7.10 15.29 5.61
C THR A 26 -6.01 14.24 5.81
N MET A 27 -6.10 13.49 6.91
CA MET A 27 -5.19 12.37 7.17
C MET A 27 -5.19 11.37 6.01
N GLY A 28 -6.38 11.06 5.47
CA GLY A 28 -6.52 10.18 4.31
C GLY A 28 -5.78 10.70 3.10
N LYS A 29 -5.85 12.01 2.81
CA LYS A 29 -5.18 12.60 1.65
C LYS A 29 -3.66 12.50 1.75
N ILE A 30 -3.06 12.73 2.92
CA ILE A 30 -1.62 12.54 3.12
C ILE A 30 -1.23 11.09 2.83
N ILE A 31 -1.97 10.13 3.39
CA ILE A 31 -1.67 8.70 3.19
C ILE A 31 -1.85 8.31 1.72
N SER A 32 -2.91 8.78 1.05
CA SER A 32 -3.13 8.54 -0.38
C SER A 32 -2.00 9.08 -1.24
N GLU A 33 -1.54 10.31 -1.00
CA GLU A 33 -0.41 10.92 -1.72
C GLU A 33 0.88 10.09 -1.50
N LEU A 34 1.16 9.67 -0.27
CA LEU A 34 2.31 8.83 0.05
C LEU A 34 2.25 7.46 -0.64
N ILE A 35 1.06 6.83 -0.70
CA ILE A 35 0.85 5.56 -1.41
C ILE A 35 1.10 5.75 -2.91
N GLU A 36 0.53 6.79 -3.51
CA GLU A 36 0.73 7.10 -4.94
C GLU A 36 2.20 7.31 -5.28
N ASP A 37 2.91 8.09 -4.48
CA ASP A 37 4.33 8.38 -4.71
C ASP A 37 5.19 7.12 -4.55
N TYR A 38 4.87 6.27 -3.58
CA TYR A 38 5.54 4.98 -3.39
C TYR A 38 5.32 4.05 -4.59
N ILE A 39 4.08 3.97 -5.10
CA ILE A 39 3.73 3.20 -6.30
C ILE A 39 4.49 3.75 -7.52
N LYS A 40 4.45 5.07 -7.76
CA LYS A 40 5.14 5.71 -8.89
C LYS A 40 6.63 5.41 -8.87
N LYS A 41 7.27 5.54 -7.70
CA LYS A 41 8.70 5.26 -7.52
C LYS A 41 9.06 3.80 -7.83
N ASN A 42 8.18 2.86 -7.50
CA ASN A 42 8.44 1.44 -7.67
C ASN A 42 7.94 0.88 -9.01
N LYS A 43 7.07 1.59 -9.75
CA LYS A 43 6.55 1.15 -11.05
C LYS A 43 7.66 0.79 -12.03
N VAL A 44 8.74 1.58 -12.07
CA VAL A 44 9.92 1.30 -12.92
C VAL A 44 10.61 0.00 -12.51
N LYS A 45 10.65 -0.33 -11.21
CA LYS A 45 11.23 -1.58 -10.72
C LYS A 45 10.33 -2.78 -11.06
N ILE A 46 9.01 -2.62 -10.92
CA ILE A 46 8.02 -3.65 -11.25
C ILE A 46 8.06 -3.97 -12.75
N GLN A 47 8.11 -2.95 -13.62
CA GLN A 47 8.22 -3.16 -15.07
C GLN A 47 9.46 -3.97 -15.45
N LYS A 48 10.63 -3.64 -14.87
CA LYS A 48 11.87 -4.39 -15.09
C LYS A 48 11.82 -5.84 -14.58
N LEU A 49 11.03 -6.12 -13.54
CA LEU A 49 10.83 -7.47 -13.02
C LEU A 49 9.80 -8.25 -13.86
N SER A 50 8.82 -7.56 -14.43
CA SER A 50 7.79 -8.14 -15.30
C SER A 50 8.33 -8.63 -16.63
N GLU A 51 9.37 -7.99 -17.17
CA GLU A 51 10.06 -8.41 -18.39
C GLU A 51 10.92 -9.68 -18.21
N LYS A 52 11.11 -10.14 -16.97
CA LYS A 52 11.96 -11.30 -16.63
C LYS A 52 11.20 -12.60 -16.34
N ASP A 53 9.95 -12.73 -16.79
CA ASP A 53 9.09 -13.93 -16.66
C ASP A 53 8.75 -14.43 -15.24
N ASN A 54 9.33 -13.87 -14.18
CA ASN A 54 9.13 -14.35 -12.79
C ASN A 54 8.26 -13.45 -11.89
N LEU A 55 7.53 -12.48 -12.45
CA LEU A 55 6.68 -11.61 -11.63
C LEU A 55 5.59 -12.41 -10.89
N ASN A 56 4.97 -13.38 -11.57
CA ASN A 56 3.93 -14.22 -11.00
C ASN A 56 4.45 -15.10 -9.85
N GLU A 57 5.69 -15.59 -9.93
CA GLU A 57 6.29 -16.39 -8.85
C GLU A 57 6.66 -15.51 -7.64
N ILE A 58 7.15 -14.29 -7.87
CA ILE A 58 7.46 -13.33 -6.81
C ILE A 58 6.18 -12.89 -6.09
N MET A 59 5.08 -12.66 -6.83
CA MET A 59 3.79 -12.29 -6.26
C MET A 59 3.23 -13.43 -5.38
N LYS A 60 3.28 -14.68 -5.85
CA LYS A 60 2.90 -15.87 -5.06
C LYS A 60 3.74 -16.06 -3.80
N LEU A 61 5.05 -15.78 -3.86
CA LEU A 61 5.92 -15.85 -2.67
C LEU A 61 5.60 -14.77 -1.65
N SER A 62 5.26 -13.56 -2.12
CA SER A 62 4.91 -12.43 -1.25
C SER A 62 3.53 -12.56 -0.59
N GLU A 63 2.66 -13.44 -1.10
CA GLU A 63 1.32 -13.73 -0.58
C GLU A 63 1.34 -14.08 0.92
N SER A 64 2.31 -14.89 1.35
CA SER A 64 2.55 -15.20 2.77
C SER A 64 2.84 -13.98 3.65
N SER A 65 3.46 -12.94 3.09
CA SER A 65 3.74 -11.66 3.78
C SER A 65 2.53 -10.73 3.82
N PHE A 66 1.49 -11.02 3.02
CA PHE A 66 0.22 -10.32 3.02
C PHE A 66 -0.87 -11.05 3.81
N MET A 67 -0.61 -12.24 4.37
CA MET A 67 -1.56 -12.95 5.25
C MET A 67 -1.98 -12.13 6.49
N GLU A 68 -1.17 -11.17 6.94
CA GLU A 68 -1.57 -10.24 8.02
C GLU A 68 -2.63 -9.20 7.57
N TRP A 69 -2.85 -9.10 6.26
CA TRP A 69 -3.79 -8.20 5.60
C TRP A 69 -4.95 -8.96 4.92
N ASP A 70 -4.83 -10.28 4.79
CA ASP A 70 -5.85 -11.20 4.29
C ASP A 70 -7.00 -11.27 5.31
N ASN A 71 -7.89 -10.29 5.23
CA ASN A 71 -9.25 -10.46 5.72
C ASN A 71 -10.00 -11.27 4.67
N ASP A 72 -10.92 -12.13 5.08
CA ASP A 72 -11.76 -13.02 4.25
C ASP A 72 -12.57 -12.34 3.10
N GLU A 73 -12.34 -11.05 2.81
CA GLU A 73 -12.94 -10.26 1.71
C GLU A 73 -12.03 -10.10 0.48
N ASP A 74 -10.78 -10.60 0.48
CA ASP A 74 -9.81 -10.40 -0.62
C ASP A 74 -9.85 -11.50 -1.73
N GLU A 75 -11.04 -12.02 -2.07
CA GLU A 75 -11.27 -12.92 -3.23
C GLU A 75 -11.03 -12.24 -4.62
N ILE A 76 -10.45 -11.04 -4.67
CA ILE A 76 -10.30 -10.22 -5.89
C ILE A 76 -9.12 -10.70 -6.77
N TYR A 77 -8.28 -11.63 -6.31
CA TYR A 77 -7.21 -12.20 -7.13
C TYR A 77 -7.65 -13.37 -8.03
N ASN A 78 -8.93 -13.75 -8.02
CA ASN A 78 -9.43 -14.86 -8.85
C ASN A 78 -9.73 -14.50 -10.32
N GLU A 79 -9.56 -13.24 -10.76
CA GLU A 79 -9.86 -12.84 -12.14
C GLU A 79 -8.77 -11.98 -12.82
N LEU A 80 -7.50 -12.42 -12.74
CA LEU A 80 -6.43 -11.94 -13.64
C LEU A 80 -5.83 -13.09 -14.46
#